data_AF-A0A7X3TSV6-F1
#
_entry.id   AF-A0A7X3TSV6-F1
#
_cell.length_a   1.000
_cell.length_b   1.000
_cell.length_c   1.000
_cell.angle_alpha   90.00
_cell.angle_beta   90.00
_cell.angle_gamma   90.00
#
_symmetry.space_group_name_H-M   'P 1'
#
loop_
_entity.id
_entity.type
_entity.pdbx_description
1 polymer ?
#
loop_
_entity_poly.entity_id
_entity_poly.type
_entity_poly.pdbx_seq_one_letter_code
_entity_poly.pdbx_strand_id
1 'polypeptide(L)'
;MASEFTLLAVLIPLVLWLLNRTCNVSHSIFQVLAVLCIGWEAGTILYMHAALETTRIAMYLSATVIFSTFCAVVGQWDSKRRSTVQDTPLLVLGLSLAALLCPTPVNRYGLIGLLGYAAFSLSHSNLSATRRTIGLAQSALAIILVCVTIWTGDSFYGPAGLFLAVTLLPLPPFHVLFAFLVGSARGILSGVWAVAFLSLGLAEIHNLQPVIPMETDIHVAIGFLALLGGLYAALKCLGQNQIHGLLTYAAIVQVALLWGLTTIFSSFSKWGVPFGITVGLVMNGLFIAYAFVRQRYGSHTIGNLPGLASPMPRLGTLVSILISIAVLLPIIPLFGGIATMPARENQEGSLAIISLLFLGVWMFGSWHFSHLLHHTLFGKARSDVPYTDLRVAEICSLVLIIFGASVSILVN
;
A
#
# COMPACT_ATOMS: atom_id res chain seq x y z
N MET A 1 27.91 -11.51 9.07
CA MET A 1 27.26 -12.13 7.90
C MET A 1 25.79 -11.73 7.75
N ALA A 2 24.84 -12.19 8.57
CA ALA A 2 23.42 -11.85 8.39
C ALA A 2 23.12 -10.34 8.33
N SER A 3 23.73 -9.57 9.25
CA SER A 3 23.63 -8.11 9.32
C SER A 3 24.29 -7.38 8.15
N GLU A 4 25.28 -7.99 7.50
CA GLU A 4 25.99 -7.41 6.37
C GLU A 4 25.15 -7.54 5.10
N PHE A 5 24.49 -8.70 4.90
CA PHE A 5 23.58 -8.91 3.77
C PHE A 5 22.34 -8.00 3.86
N THR A 6 21.78 -7.78 5.07
CA THR A 6 20.65 -6.85 5.24
C THR A 6 21.05 -5.40 4.99
N LEU A 7 22.24 -4.99 5.44
CA LEU A 7 22.75 -3.65 5.16
C LEU A 7 23.00 -3.45 3.66
N LEU A 8 23.56 -4.45 2.99
CA LEU A 8 23.80 -4.42 1.55
C LEU A 8 22.48 -4.29 0.77
N ALA A 9 21.48 -5.08 1.16
CA ALA A 9 20.13 -5.06 0.59
C ALA A 9 19.44 -3.68 0.68
N VAL A 10 19.75 -2.92 1.73
CA VAL A 10 19.24 -1.56 1.93
C VAL A 10 20.03 -0.55 1.10
N LEU A 11 21.35 -0.68 1.04
CA LEU A 11 22.22 0.32 0.43
C LEU A 11 22.18 0.30 -1.10
N ILE A 12 22.07 -0.87 -1.74
CA ILE A 12 22.08 -0.97 -3.21
C ILE A 12 20.99 -0.11 -3.87
N PRO A 13 19.70 -0.19 -3.50
CA PRO A 13 18.66 0.64 -4.13
C PRO A 13 18.86 2.14 -3.86
N LEU A 14 19.41 2.51 -2.69
CA LEU A 14 19.72 3.91 -2.35
C LEU A 14 20.89 4.46 -3.18
N VAL A 15 21.95 3.66 -3.34
CA VAL A 15 23.12 4.02 -4.15
C VAL A 15 22.71 4.13 -5.62
N LEU A 16 21.91 3.19 -6.13
CA LEU A 16 21.43 3.22 -7.51
C LEU A 16 20.54 4.44 -7.78
N TRP A 17 19.67 4.80 -6.82
CA TRP A 17 18.90 6.04 -6.86
C TRP A 17 19.80 7.28 -6.92
N LEU A 18 20.81 7.35 -6.05
CA LEU A 18 21.74 8.48 -5.99
C LEU A 18 22.57 8.60 -7.28
N LEU A 19 23.09 7.48 -7.78
CA LEU A 19 23.88 7.42 -9.02
C LEU A 19 23.09 7.91 -10.22
N ASN A 20 21.82 7.51 -10.37
CA ASN A 20 21.03 8.00 -11.49
C ASN A 20 20.79 9.51 -11.41
N ARG A 21 20.60 10.03 -10.20
CA ARG A 21 20.37 11.45 -9.96
C ARG A 21 21.60 12.33 -10.21
N THR A 22 22.80 11.82 -9.95
CA THR A 22 24.07 12.56 -10.12
C THR A 22 24.70 12.33 -11.49
N CYS A 23 24.72 11.09 -11.98
CA CYS A 23 25.42 10.71 -13.21
C CYS A 23 24.54 10.77 -14.47
N ASN A 24 23.25 11.12 -14.34
CA ASN A 24 22.33 11.29 -15.47
C ASN A 24 22.29 10.06 -16.42
N VAL A 25 22.39 8.85 -15.86
CA VAL A 25 22.47 7.57 -16.58
C VAL A 25 21.31 7.41 -17.56
N SER A 26 21.57 6.87 -18.77
CA SER A 26 20.50 6.69 -19.77
C SER A 26 19.33 5.88 -19.22
N HIS A 27 18.11 6.20 -19.66
CA HIS A 27 16.88 5.60 -19.12
C HIS A 27 16.88 4.07 -19.24
N SER A 28 17.29 3.53 -20.39
CA SER A 28 17.33 2.09 -20.63
C SER A 28 18.38 1.38 -19.77
N ILE A 29 19.55 1.99 -19.57
CA ILE A 29 20.59 1.42 -18.67
C ILE A 29 20.07 1.43 -17.23
N PHE A 30 19.45 2.51 -16.78
CA PHE A 30 18.90 2.59 -15.44
C PHE A 30 17.80 1.55 -15.19
N GLN A 31 16.91 1.31 -16.15
CA GLN A 31 15.87 0.28 -16.03
C GLN A 31 16.47 -1.13 -15.88
N VAL A 32 17.50 -1.46 -16.67
CA VAL A 32 18.22 -2.74 -16.54
C VAL A 32 18.86 -2.86 -15.16
N LEU A 33 19.58 -1.82 -14.71
CA LEU A 33 20.21 -1.80 -13.39
C LEU A 33 19.18 -1.90 -12.25
N ALA A 34 18.03 -1.23 -12.38
CA ALA A 34 16.96 -1.28 -11.41
C ALA A 34 16.36 -2.69 -11.30
N VAL A 35 16.10 -3.34 -12.44
CA VAL A 35 15.61 -4.74 -12.46
C VAL A 35 16.63 -5.70 -11.87
N LEU A 36 17.92 -5.55 -12.19
CA LEU A 36 18.99 -6.37 -11.62
C LEU A 36 19.12 -6.16 -10.10
N CYS A 37 19.06 -4.91 -9.63
CA CYS A 37 19.03 -4.57 -8.22
C CYS A 37 17.86 -5.26 -7.52
N ILE A 38 16.65 -5.11 -8.06
CA ILE A 38 15.45 -5.73 -7.49
C ILE A 38 15.53 -7.27 -7.49
N GLY A 39 16.09 -7.87 -8.54
CA GLY A 39 16.33 -9.31 -8.61
C GLY A 39 17.35 -9.79 -7.59
N TRP A 40 18.41 -9.01 -7.36
CA TRP A 40 19.36 -9.25 -6.27
C TRP A 40 18.67 -9.20 -4.91
N GLU A 41 17.83 -8.19 -4.66
CA GLU A 41 17.08 -8.08 -3.39
C GLU A 41 16.12 -9.25 -3.16
N ALA A 42 15.46 -9.74 -4.21
CA ALA A 42 14.64 -10.93 -4.10
C ALA A 42 15.48 -12.17 -3.73
N GLY A 43 16.67 -12.30 -4.32
CA GLY A 43 17.62 -13.37 -4.02
C GLY A 43 18.17 -13.29 -2.60
N THR A 44 18.48 -12.09 -2.09
CA THR A 44 18.96 -11.90 -0.71
C THR A 44 17.88 -12.29 0.30
N ILE A 45 16.61 -11.91 0.08
CA ILE A 45 15.51 -12.34 0.96
C ILE A 45 15.32 -13.86 0.91
N LEU A 46 15.36 -14.48 -0.27
CA LEU A 46 15.22 -15.94 -0.38
C LEU A 46 16.36 -16.67 0.35
N TYR A 47 17.59 -16.16 0.21
CA TYR A 47 18.74 -16.67 0.94
C TYR A 47 18.58 -16.49 2.45
N MET A 48 18.17 -15.31 2.92
CA MET A 48 17.91 -15.07 4.34
C MET A 48 16.80 -15.97 4.88
N HIS A 49 15.76 -16.24 4.10
CA HIS A 49 14.69 -17.16 4.47
C HIS A 49 15.20 -18.60 4.66
N ALA A 50 16.11 -19.04 3.79
CA ALA A 50 16.69 -20.38 3.86
C ALA A 50 17.78 -20.51 4.94
N ALA A 51 18.54 -19.44 5.20
CA ALA A 51 19.75 -19.50 6.02
C ALA A 51 19.59 -18.93 7.43
N LEU A 52 18.56 -18.12 7.71
CA LEU A 52 18.42 -17.38 8.96
C LEU A 52 17.01 -17.50 9.55
N GLU A 53 16.92 -17.66 10.87
CA GLU A 53 15.68 -17.55 11.66
C GLU A 53 15.20 -16.10 11.80
N THR A 54 15.27 -15.32 10.71
CA THR A 54 14.72 -13.96 10.68
C THR A 54 13.19 -14.04 10.79
N THR A 55 12.55 -13.01 11.35
CA THR A 55 11.08 -12.98 11.51
C THR A 55 10.38 -13.13 10.16
N ARG A 56 9.66 -14.25 9.98
CA ARG A 56 9.01 -14.62 8.70
C ARG A 56 8.14 -13.50 8.11
N ILE A 57 7.48 -12.73 8.97
CA ILE A 57 6.58 -11.63 8.57
C ILE A 57 7.36 -10.46 7.97
N ALA A 58 8.48 -10.05 8.56
CA ALA A 58 9.31 -8.97 8.01
C ALA A 58 9.82 -9.31 6.60
N MET A 59 10.17 -10.59 6.37
CA MET A 59 10.56 -11.08 5.05
C MET A 59 9.40 -11.04 4.04
N TYR A 60 8.21 -11.51 4.41
CA TYR A 60 7.03 -11.46 3.52
C TYR A 60 6.62 -10.03 3.16
N LEU A 61 6.65 -9.12 4.14
CA LEU A 61 6.34 -7.71 3.92
C LEU A 61 7.40 -7.04 3.03
N SER A 62 8.67 -7.33 3.25
CA SER A 62 9.78 -6.82 2.42
C SER A 62 9.70 -7.33 0.98
N ALA A 63 9.44 -8.64 0.80
CA ALA A 63 9.21 -9.24 -0.50
C ALA A 63 8.03 -8.58 -1.24
N THR A 64 6.98 -8.20 -0.52
CA THR A 64 5.83 -7.48 -1.09
C THR A 64 6.24 -6.10 -1.63
N VAL A 65 7.05 -5.34 -0.89
CA VAL A 65 7.54 -4.02 -1.33
C VAL A 65 8.47 -4.16 -2.54
N ILE A 66 9.38 -5.14 -2.52
CA ILE A 66 10.26 -5.47 -3.65
C ILE A 66 9.43 -5.83 -4.88
N PHE A 67 8.45 -6.72 -4.73
CA PHE A 67 7.57 -7.18 -5.81
C PHE A 67 6.74 -6.05 -6.41
N SER A 68 6.17 -5.18 -5.57
CA SER A 68 5.48 -3.96 -5.98
C SER A 68 6.39 -3.04 -6.79
N THR A 69 7.63 -2.84 -6.34
CA THR A 69 8.60 -1.98 -7.01
C THR A 69 9.10 -2.59 -8.33
N PHE A 70 9.26 -3.92 -8.37
CA PHE A 70 9.55 -4.67 -9.59
C PHE A 70 8.48 -4.42 -10.65
N CYS A 71 7.21 -4.65 -10.31
CA CYS A 71 6.10 -4.47 -11.22
C CYS A 71 6.02 -3.01 -11.70
N ALA A 72 6.23 -2.06 -10.79
CA ALA A 72 6.30 -0.64 -11.12
C ALA A 72 7.38 -0.28 -12.15
N VAL A 73 8.59 -0.84 -12.02
CA VAL A 73 9.71 -0.59 -12.94
C VAL A 73 9.48 -1.30 -14.28
N VAL A 74 9.09 -2.58 -14.25
CA VAL A 74 8.81 -3.38 -15.46
C VAL A 74 7.68 -2.75 -16.27
N GLY A 75 6.61 -2.28 -15.63
CA GLY A 75 5.50 -1.61 -16.30
C GLY A 75 5.88 -0.36 -17.10
N GLN A 76 7.04 0.25 -16.82
CA GLN A 76 7.53 1.43 -17.53
C GLN A 76 8.57 1.14 -18.63
N TRP A 77 8.89 -0.13 -18.88
CA TRP A 77 10.00 -0.52 -19.77
C TRP A 77 9.95 0.19 -21.14
N ASP A 78 8.79 0.22 -21.77
CA ASP A 78 8.64 0.80 -23.11
C ASP A 78 8.38 2.32 -23.11
N SER A 79 8.40 2.97 -21.94
CA SER A 79 8.03 4.38 -21.83
C SER A 79 9.10 5.30 -22.41
N LYS A 80 8.79 5.99 -23.52
CA LYS A 80 9.73 6.90 -24.21
C LYS A 80 10.03 8.20 -23.44
N ARG A 81 9.36 8.46 -22.32
CA ARG A 81 9.51 9.70 -21.53
C ARG A 81 10.29 9.45 -20.27
N ARG A 82 11.51 9.99 -20.24
CA ARG A 82 12.28 10.19 -19.01
C ARG A 82 11.54 11.20 -18.14
N SER A 83 11.05 10.78 -16.98
CA SER A 83 10.53 11.70 -15.98
C SER A 83 11.33 11.56 -14.69
N THR A 84 11.61 12.67 -14.02
CA THR A 84 12.38 12.74 -12.77
C THR A 84 11.74 11.97 -11.61
N VAL A 85 10.56 11.37 -11.82
CA VAL A 85 9.79 10.59 -10.85
C VAL A 85 9.97 9.07 -11.05
N GLN A 86 10.73 8.64 -12.07
CA GLN A 86 10.91 7.20 -12.34
C GLN A 86 11.87 6.52 -11.37
N ASP A 87 12.74 7.31 -10.73
CA ASP A 87 13.83 6.76 -9.89
C ASP A 87 13.44 6.71 -8.41
N THR A 88 12.41 7.47 -8.03
CA THR A 88 11.91 7.58 -6.65
C THR A 88 11.32 6.29 -6.07
N PRO A 89 10.78 5.32 -6.84
CA PRO A 89 10.41 4.02 -6.31
C PRO A 89 11.56 3.26 -5.65
N LEU A 90 12.80 3.39 -6.16
CA LEU A 90 13.98 2.73 -5.56
C LEU A 90 14.35 3.36 -4.21
N LEU A 91 14.21 4.68 -4.07
CA LEU A 91 14.40 5.35 -2.79
C LEU A 91 13.39 4.86 -1.75
N VAL A 92 12.10 4.80 -2.13
CA VAL A 92 11.04 4.26 -1.26
C VAL A 92 11.34 2.80 -0.91
N LEU A 93 11.75 1.98 -1.89
CA LEU A 93 12.15 0.60 -1.66
C LEU A 93 13.28 0.48 -0.62
N GLY A 94 14.39 1.18 -0.82
CA GLY A 94 15.54 1.09 0.09
C GLY A 94 15.20 1.53 1.52
N LEU A 95 14.46 2.64 1.68
CA LEU A 95 14.03 3.13 3.00
C LEU A 95 13.02 2.19 3.67
N SER A 96 12.10 1.59 2.90
CA SER A 96 11.16 0.58 3.41
C SER A 96 11.87 -0.71 3.81
N LEU A 97 12.84 -1.19 3.04
CA LEU A 97 13.66 -2.34 3.40
C LEU A 97 14.49 -2.07 4.67
N ALA A 98 15.04 -0.87 4.81
CA ALA A 98 15.73 -0.46 6.04
C ALA A 98 14.81 -0.57 7.26
N ALA A 99 13.59 -0.06 7.14
CA ALA A 99 12.61 -0.09 8.21
C ALA A 99 12.07 -1.50 8.54
N LEU A 100 12.05 -2.43 7.57
CA LEU A 100 11.51 -3.77 7.76
C LEU A 100 12.55 -4.82 8.15
N LEU A 101 13.76 -4.79 7.55
CA LEU A 101 14.75 -5.87 7.68
C LEU A 101 15.86 -5.57 8.69
N CYS A 102 16.14 -4.30 8.99
CA CYS A 102 17.22 -3.97 9.90
C CYS A 102 16.79 -4.07 11.38
N PRO A 103 17.70 -4.42 12.30
CA PRO A 103 17.44 -4.32 13.73
C PRO A 103 17.40 -2.85 14.20
N THR A 104 16.83 -2.63 15.38
CA THR A 104 16.90 -1.34 16.11
C THR A 104 18.35 -1.02 16.45
N PRO A 105 18.83 0.23 16.27
CA PRO A 105 18.09 1.45 15.88
C PRO A 105 17.99 1.71 14.36
N VAL A 106 18.62 0.88 13.52
CA VAL A 106 18.73 1.13 12.07
C VAL A 106 17.36 1.14 11.38
N ASN A 107 16.42 0.27 11.77
CA ASN A 107 15.05 0.33 11.27
C ASN A 107 14.35 1.67 11.53
N ARG A 108 14.54 2.26 12.71
CA ARG A 108 13.96 3.54 13.09
C ARG A 108 14.53 4.67 12.25
N TYR A 109 15.83 4.62 11.93
CA TYR A 109 16.42 5.57 10.97
C TYR A 109 15.87 5.40 9.55
N GLY A 110 15.66 4.15 9.10
CA GLY A 110 14.97 3.86 7.84
C GLY A 110 13.57 4.49 7.78
N LEU A 111 12.81 4.33 8.86
CA LEU A 111 11.45 4.89 8.98
C LEU A 111 11.45 6.43 9.05
N ILE A 112 12.38 7.04 9.79
CA ILE A 112 12.58 8.49 9.81
C ILE A 112 12.91 9.00 8.40
N GLY A 113 13.82 8.32 7.69
CA GLY A 113 14.17 8.65 6.31
C GLY A 113 12.96 8.59 5.38
N LEU A 114 12.14 7.55 5.50
CA LEU A 114 10.92 7.38 4.69
C LEU A 114 9.88 8.47 4.97
N LEU A 115 9.60 8.75 6.25
CA LEU A 115 8.65 9.79 6.66
C LEU A 115 9.17 11.19 6.31
N GLY A 116 10.47 11.43 6.43
CA GLY A 116 11.13 12.65 6.00
C GLY A 116 11.02 12.84 4.48
N TYR A 117 11.20 11.77 3.70
CA TYR A 117 10.97 11.81 2.26
C TYR A 117 9.50 12.02 1.89
N ALA A 118 8.56 11.42 2.64
CA ALA A 118 7.13 11.68 2.48
C ALA A 118 6.81 13.18 2.73
N ALA A 119 7.35 13.76 3.80
CA ALA A 119 7.22 15.19 4.09
C ALA A 119 7.81 16.06 2.98
N PHE A 120 9.00 15.71 2.49
CA PHE A 120 9.63 16.38 1.35
C PHE A 120 8.75 16.32 0.09
N SER A 121 8.21 15.14 -0.24
CA SER A 121 7.30 14.96 -1.37
C SER A 121 6.03 15.79 -1.24
N LEU A 122 5.45 15.86 -0.04
CA LEU A 122 4.27 16.68 0.24
C LEU A 122 4.58 18.18 0.11
N SER A 123 5.75 18.64 0.56
CA SER A 123 6.14 20.05 0.46
C SER A 123 6.24 20.55 -1.00
N HIS A 124 6.60 19.66 -1.92
CA HIS A 124 6.72 19.93 -3.36
C HIS A 124 5.46 19.58 -4.17
N SER A 125 4.39 19.18 -3.51
CA SER A 125 3.12 18.83 -4.16
C SER A 125 2.23 20.05 -4.40
N ASN A 126 1.34 19.96 -5.39
CA ASN A 126 0.34 21.00 -5.71
C ASN A 126 -0.89 20.94 -4.79
N LEU A 127 -0.70 20.67 -3.50
CA LEU A 127 -1.78 20.67 -2.50
C LEU A 127 -2.09 22.09 -2.02
N SER A 128 -3.32 22.30 -1.56
CA SER A 128 -3.67 23.55 -0.88
C SER A 128 -2.84 23.71 0.41
N ALA A 129 -2.62 24.96 0.82
CA ALA A 129 -1.79 25.29 1.98
C ALA A 129 -2.23 24.50 3.23
N THR A 130 -3.53 24.45 3.51
CA THR A 130 -4.10 23.72 4.65
C THR A 130 -3.79 22.22 4.61
N ARG A 131 -4.01 21.57 3.47
CA ARG A 131 -3.76 20.13 3.31
C ARG A 131 -2.27 19.82 3.50
N ARG A 132 -1.41 20.64 2.88
CA ARG A 132 0.05 20.50 3.03
C ARG A 132 0.49 20.64 4.48
N THR A 133 0.01 21.66 5.21
CA THR A 133 0.37 21.87 6.62
C THR A 133 -0.05 20.70 7.50
N ILE A 134 -1.27 20.18 7.34
CA ILE A 134 -1.74 19.04 8.15
C ILE A 134 -0.90 17.78 7.87
N GLY A 135 -0.62 17.48 6.60
CA GLY A 135 0.21 16.33 6.23
C GLY A 135 1.65 16.44 6.75
N LEU A 136 2.24 17.64 6.69
CA LEU A 136 3.57 17.90 7.25
C LEU A 136 3.58 17.80 8.78
N ALA A 137 2.56 18.33 9.45
CA ALA A 137 2.43 18.24 10.91
C ALA A 137 2.33 16.78 11.37
N GLN A 138 1.54 15.95 10.68
CA GLN A 138 1.43 14.53 11.00
C GLN A 138 2.74 13.79 10.72
N SER A 139 3.45 14.11 9.63
CA SER A 139 4.77 13.54 9.33
C SER A 139 5.79 13.91 10.42
N ALA A 140 5.80 15.16 10.85
CA ALA A 140 6.69 15.64 11.91
C ALA A 140 6.40 14.93 13.24
N LEU A 141 5.12 14.78 13.61
CA LEU A 141 4.72 14.05 14.81
C LEU A 141 5.18 12.58 14.75
N ALA A 142 4.99 11.91 13.61
CA ALA A 142 5.46 10.53 13.43
C ALA A 142 6.99 10.44 13.56
N ILE A 143 7.75 11.35 12.95
CA ILE A 143 9.21 11.40 13.08
C ILE A 143 9.64 11.61 14.53
N ILE A 144 9.01 12.55 15.26
CA ILE A 144 9.32 12.81 16.67
C ILE A 144 9.09 11.54 17.50
N LEU A 145 7.97 10.85 17.30
CA LEU A 145 7.66 9.62 18.05
C LEU A 145 8.65 8.49 17.72
N VAL A 146 9.07 8.34 16.46
CA VAL A 146 10.13 7.39 16.08
C VAL A 146 11.47 7.77 16.70
N CYS A 147 11.81 9.06 16.76
CA CYS A 147 13.01 9.51 17.45
C CYS A 147 12.94 9.15 18.93
N VAL A 148 11.83 9.43 19.61
CA VAL A 148 11.66 9.11 21.04
C VAL A 148 11.88 7.61 21.31
N THR A 149 11.36 6.72 20.47
CA THR A 149 11.57 5.26 20.67
C THR A 149 13.03 4.82 20.55
N ILE A 150 13.87 5.55 19.80
CA ILE A 150 15.32 5.30 19.78
C ILE A 150 15.95 5.61 21.13
N TRP A 151 15.51 6.70 21.79
CA TRP A 151 16.08 7.14 23.07
C TRP A 151 15.55 6.36 24.27
N THR A 152 14.26 6.06 24.29
CA THR A 152 13.59 5.42 25.43
C THR A 152 13.59 3.91 25.37
N GLY A 153 14.00 3.32 24.25
CA GLY A 153 13.85 1.88 24.00
C GLY A 153 12.41 1.42 24.14
N ASP A 154 12.21 0.25 24.75
CA ASP A 154 10.91 -0.43 24.81
C ASP A 154 9.88 0.26 25.71
N SER A 155 10.31 1.09 26.67
CA SER A 155 9.42 1.72 27.66
C SER A 155 8.36 2.63 27.05
N PHE A 156 8.62 3.23 25.89
CA PHE A 156 7.67 4.11 25.19
C PHE A 156 7.16 3.51 23.87
N TYR A 157 7.52 2.25 23.56
CA TYR A 157 7.20 1.67 22.27
C TYR A 157 5.70 1.44 22.07
N GLY A 158 4.95 1.08 23.11
CA GLY A 158 3.49 0.86 23.02
C GLY A 158 2.71 2.02 22.37
N PRO A 159 2.68 3.22 22.97
CA PRO A 159 1.92 4.34 22.42
C PRO A 159 2.51 4.88 21.10
N ALA A 160 3.85 4.94 20.97
CA ALA A 160 4.48 5.41 19.75
C ALA A 160 4.25 4.45 18.57
N GLY A 161 4.40 3.14 18.80
CA GLY A 161 4.10 2.09 17.83
C GLY A 161 2.62 2.10 17.44
N LEU A 162 1.69 2.28 18.38
CA LEU A 162 0.26 2.39 18.07
C LEU A 162 -0.03 3.59 17.16
N PHE A 163 0.54 4.76 17.47
CA PHE A 163 0.41 5.95 16.62
C PHE A 163 0.98 5.72 15.21
N LEU A 164 2.12 5.04 15.11
CA LEU A 164 2.72 4.69 13.82
C LEU A 164 1.85 3.68 13.07
N ALA A 165 1.31 2.67 13.74
CA ALA A 165 0.41 1.68 13.16
C ALA A 165 -0.84 2.36 12.57
N VAL A 166 -1.54 3.23 13.31
CA VAL A 166 -2.75 3.92 12.80
C VAL A 166 -2.45 4.97 11.72
N THR A 167 -1.21 5.45 11.65
CA THR A 167 -0.76 6.38 10.59
C THR A 167 -0.36 5.64 9.31
N LEU A 168 0.34 4.51 9.44
CA LEU A 168 0.87 3.72 8.32
C LEU A 168 -0.16 2.73 7.75
N LEU A 169 -1.00 2.15 8.61
CA LEU A 169 -2.29 1.53 8.25
C LEU A 169 -3.39 2.58 8.46
N PRO A 170 -3.66 3.41 7.45
CA PRO A 170 -4.32 4.70 7.62
C PRO A 170 -5.72 4.56 8.22
N LEU A 171 -5.87 5.02 9.46
CA LEU A 171 -7.15 5.12 10.15
C LEU A 171 -7.60 6.57 10.26
N PRO A 172 -8.84 6.95 9.96
CA PRO A 172 -9.32 8.29 10.27
C PRO A 172 -9.29 8.59 11.78
N PRO A 173 -8.79 9.77 12.21
CA PRO A 173 -8.36 10.93 11.41
C PRO A 173 -6.90 10.88 10.92
N PHE A 174 -6.08 9.93 11.35
CA PHE A 174 -4.67 9.75 10.96
C PHE A 174 -4.43 9.30 9.50
N HIS A 175 -5.47 9.03 8.73
CA HIS A 175 -5.35 8.71 7.29
C HIS A 175 -4.78 9.85 6.42
N VAL A 176 -4.65 11.06 6.96
CA VAL A 176 -4.39 12.28 6.17
C VAL A 176 -3.00 12.27 5.51
N LEU A 177 -1.96 11.83 6.21
CA LEU A 177 -0.63 11.66 5.63
C LEU A 177 -0.65 10.73 4.43
N PHE A 178 -1.23 9.53 4.59
CA PHE A 178 -1.40 8.57 3.50
C PHE A 178 -2.21 9.17 2.35
N ALA A 179 -3.37 9.78 2.66
CA ALA A 179 -4.28 10.30 1.66
C ALA A 179 -3.64 11.38 0.80
N PHE A 180 -2.85 12.26 1.39
CA PHE A 180 -2.15 13.33 0.67
C PHE A 180 -0.92 12.83 -0.06
N LEU A 181 -0.16 11.90 0.52
CA LEU A 181 1.05 11.38 -0.11
C LEU A 181 0.71 10.53 -1.32
N VAL A 182 -0.10 9.49 -1.12
CA VAL A 182 -0.57 8.61 -2.21
C VAL A 182 -1.37 9.44 -3.21
N GLY A 183 -2.26 10.31 -2.73
CA GLY A 183 -3.16 11.13 -3.53
C GLY A 183 -2.48 12.21 -4.38
N SER A 184 -1.28 12.66 -4.01
CA SER A 184 -0.52 13.68 -4.76
C SER A 184 0.69 13.11 -5.51
N ALA A 185 1.09 11.87 -5.21
CA ALA A 185 2.17 11.19 -5.90
C ALA A 185 1.84 11.02 -7.40
N ARG A 186 2.91 11.06 -8.22
CA ARG A 186 2.79 11.06 -9.69
C ARG A 186 3.02 9.67 -10.25
N GLY A 187 2.17 9.29 -11.21
CA GLY A 187 2.30 8.04 -11.95
C GLY A 187 2.27 6.83 -11.02
N ILE A 188 3.22 5.93 -11.23
CA ILE A 188 3.27 4.63 -10.56
C ILE A 188 3.69 4.73 -9.08
N LEU A 189 4.31 5.86 -8.67
CA LEU A 189 4.79 6.04 -7.30
C LEU A 189 3.68 5.92 -6.25
N SER A 190 2.43 6.26 -6.59
CA SER A 190 1.29 6.11 -5.68
C SER A 190 1.05 4.67 -5.25
N GLY A 191 1.19 3.71 -6.19
CA GLY A 191 1.05 2.29 -5.87
C GLY A 191 2.16 1.78 -4.96
N VAL A 192 3.39 2.21 -5.20
CA VAL A 192 4.56 1.86 -4.38
C VAL A 192 4.44 2.45 -2.98
N TRP A 193 4.00 3.72 -2.86
CA TRP A 193 3.70 4.32 -1.56
C TRP A 193 2.60 3.58 -0.80
N ALA A 194 1.53 3.17 -1.50
CA ALA A 194 0.44 2.43 -0.89
C ALA A 194 0.97 1.12 -0.28
N VAL A 195 1.75 0.33 -1.03
CA VAL A 195 2.33 -0.92 -0.53
C VAL A 195 3.32 -0.66 0.61
N ALA A 196 4.23 0.31 0.47
CA ALA A 196 5.22 0.63 1.48
C ALA A 196 4.56 1.00 2.82
N PHE A 197 3.57 1.91 2.81
CA PHE A 197 2.85 2.31 4.03
C PHE A 197 2.13 1.13 4.67
N LEU A 198 1.38 0.37 3.88
CA LEU A 198 0.61 -0.76 4.39
C LEU A 198 1.54 -1.85 4.95
N SER A 199 2.63 -2.19 4.26
CA SER A 199 3.61 -3.16 4.75
C SER A 199 4.26 -2.72 6.06
N LEU A 200 4.61 -1.44 6.20
CA LEU A 200 5.18 -0.92 7.44
C LEU A 200 4.17 -0.89 8.58
N GLY A 201 2.93 -0.49 8.31
CA GLY A 201 1.89 -0.51 9.34
C GLY A 201 1.53 -1.93 9.79
N LEU A 202 1.53 -2.91 8.88
CA LEU A 202 1.37 -4.33 9.24
C LEU A 202 2.50 -4.82 10.14
N ALA A 203 3.75 -4.40 9.86
CA ALA A 203 4.89 -4.70 10.71
C ALA A 203 4.75 -4.07 12.10
N GLU A 204 4.32 -2.81 12.19
CA GLU A 204 4.09 -2.15 13.49
C GLU A 204 2.98 -2.83 14.30
N ILE A 205 1.83 -3.20 13.69
CA ILE A 205 0.79 -3.96 14.41
C ILE A 205 1.35 -5.29 14.92
N HIS A 206 2.10 -6.01 14.08
CA HIS A 206 2.69 -7.28 14.48
C HIS A 206 3.64 -7.12 15.69
N ASN A 207 4.51 -6.10 15.65
CA ASN A 207 5.45 -5.81 16.72
C ASN A 207 4.77 -5.29 18.00
N LEU A 208 3.56 -4.72 17.90
CA LEU A 208 2.76 -4.30 19.05
C LEU A 208 2.06 -5.46 19.77
N GLN A 209 1.81 -6.60 19.12
CA GLN A 209 1.12 -7.75 19.73
C GLN A 209 1.67 -8.16 21.11
N PRO A 210 2.99 -8.25 21.36
CA PRO A 210 3.51 -8.58 22.69
C PRO A 210 3.37 -7.45 23.73
N VAL A 211 3.27 -6.18 23.29
CA VAL A 211 3.23 -5.00 24.18
C VAL A 211 1.81 -4.64 24.57
N ILE A 212 0.89 -4.69 23.60
CA ILE A 212 -0.53 -4.45 23.81
C ILE A 212 -1.24 -5.73 23.38
N PRO A 213 -1.52 -6.65 24.33
CA PRO A 213 -2.22 -7.88 24.03
C PRO A 213 -3.54 -7.51 23.34
N MET A 214 -3.87 -8.24 22.29
CA MET A 214 -5.06 -7.96 21.47
C MET A 214 -6.35 -7.96 22.31
N GLU A 215 -6.34 -8.48 23.54
CA GLU A 215 -7.48 -8.76 24.44
C GLU A 215 -8.00 -7.57 25.25
N THR A 216 -7.32 -6.43 25.20
CA THR A 216 -7.78 -5.23 25.91
C THR A 216 -8.96 -4.56 25.19
N ASP A 217 -9.88 -3.94 25.94
CA ASP A 217 -10.99 -3.11 25.42
C ASP A 217 -10.56 -2.07 24.37
N ILE A 218 -9.29 -1.63 24.43
CA ILE A 218 -8.65 -0.72 23.47
C ILE A 218 -8.76 -1.25 22.03
N HIS A 219 -8.65 -2.56 21.80
CA HIS A 219 -8.73 -3.14 20.45
C HIS A 219 -10.13 -3.06 19.86
N VAL A 220 -11.15 -3.29 20.70
CA VAL A 220 -12.56 -3.13 20.31
C VAL A 220 -12.84 -1.66 20.00
N ALA A 221 -12.34 -0.74 20.82
CA ALA A 221 -12.47 0.70 20.58
C ALA A 221 -11.79 1.14 19.26
N ILE A 222 -10.58 0.65 18.98
CA ILE A 222 -9.86 0.92 17.73
C ILE A 222 -10.63 0.34 16.54
N GLY A 223 -11.10 -0.90 16.61
CA GLY A 223 -11.87 -1.52 15.53
C GLY A 223 -13.19 -0.80 15.26
N PHE A 224 -13.90 -0.39 16.30
CA PHE A 224 -15.11 0.42 16.18
C PHE A 224 -14.83 1.78 15.54
N LEU A 225 -13.81 2.51 16.02
CA LEU A 225 -13.38 3.77 15.44
C LEU A 225 -12.92 3.59 13.99
N ALA A 226 -12.28 2.46 13.69
CA ALA A 226 -11.84 2.12 12.36
C ALA A 226 -13.01 1.96 11.40
N LEU A 227 -14.06 1.25 11.80
CA LEU A 227 -15.25 1.04 10.98
C LEU A 227 -16.04 2.35 10.79
N LEU A 228 -16.19 3.17 11.82
CA LEU A 228 -16.76 4.52 11.67
C LEU A 228 -15.93 5.39 10.71
N GLY A 229 -14.61 5.34 10.85
CA GLY A 229 -13.67 5.98 9.93
C GLY A 229 -13.79 5.41 8.51
N GLY A 230 -13.99 4.11 8.37
CA GLY A 230 -14.22 3.42 7.10
C GLY A 230 -15.50 3.90 6.43
N LEU A 231 -16.58 4.12 7.19
CA LEU A 231 -17.83 4.65 6.67
C LEU A 231 -17.66 6.10 6.20
N TYR A 232 -16.94 6.92 6.96
CA TYR A 232 -16.53 8.26 6.53
C TYR A 232 -15.71 8.21 5.23
N ALA A 233 -14.71 7.32 5.16
CA ALA A 233 -13.83 7.19 4.02
C ALA A 233 -14.60 6.74 2.77
N ALA A 234 -15.56 5.83 2.95
CA ALA A 234 -16.51 5.41 1.94
C ALA A 234 -17.32 6.61 1.42
N LEU A 235 -18.07 7.31 2.27
CA LEU A 235 -18.85 8.48 1.83
C LEU A 235 -17.98 9.54 1.12
N LYS A 236 -16.77 9.78 1.65
CA LYS A 236 -15.81 10.70 1.02
C LYS A 236 -15.28 10.20 -0.32
N CYS A 237 -15.17 8.90 -0.51
CA CYS A 237 -14.79 8.24 -1.76
C CYS A 237 -15.82 8.52 -2.87
N LEU A 238 -17.13 8.40 -2.59
CA LEU A 238 -18.19 8.76 -3.56
C LEU A 238 -18.13 10.23 -3.98
N GLY A 239 -17.75 11.11 -3.05
CA GLY A 239 -17.60 12.54 -3.33
C GLY A 239 -16.33 12.92 -4.11
N GLN A 240 -15.46 11.96 -4.47
CA GLN A 240 -14.24 12.27 -5.21
C GLN A 240 -14.50 12.37 -6.72
N ASN A 241 -14.24 13.55 -7.29
CA ASN A 241 -14.29 13.77 -8.74
C ASN A 241 -13.06 13.22 -9.48
N GLN A 242 -11.97 12.94 -8.76
CA GLN A 242 -10.72 12.45 -9.33
C GLN A 242 -10.53 10.99 -8.95
N ILE A 243 -10.32 10.13 -9.96
CA ILE A 243 -10.09 8.69 -9.79
C ILE A 243 -8.94 8.42 -8.82
N HIS A 244 -7.91 9.25 -8.84
CA HIS A 244 -6.77 9.13 -7.95
C HIS A 244 -7.15 9.28 -6.47
N GLY A 245 -8.02 10.26 -6.16
CA GLY A 245 -8.58 10.43 -4.83
C GLY A 245 -9.54 9.30 -4.46
N LEU A 246 -10.35 8.84 -5.41
CA LEU A 246 -11.26 7.71 -5.24
C LEU A 246 -10.48 6.44 -4.84
N LEU A 247 -9.44 6.07 -5.59
CA LEU A 247 -8.58 4.92 -5.26
C LEU A 247 -7.92 5.07 -3.90
N THR A 248 -7.47 6.28 -3.54
CA THR A 248 -6.84 6.53 -2.24
C THR A 248 -7.81 6.29 -1.09
N TYR A 249 -9.05 6.77 -1.20
CA TYR A 249 -10.08 6.52 -0.18
C TYR A 249 -10.60 5.08 -0.20
N ALA A 250 -10.64 4.43 -1.37
CA ALA A 250 -10.94 3.00 -1.47
C ALA A 250 -9.90 2.14 -0.71
N ALA A 251 -8.61 2.48 -0.79
CA ALA A 251 -7.57 1.82 0.02
C ALA A 251 -7.84 1.99 1.52
N ILE A 252 -8.20 3.20 1.96
CA ILE A 252 -8.52 3.48 3.37
C ILE A 252 -9.73 2.67 3.85
N VAL A 253 -10.75 2.49 3.00
CA VAL A 253 -11.91 1.63 3.31
C VAL A 253 -11.47 0.18 3.53
N GLN A 254 -10.62 -0.36 2.67
CA GLN A 254 -10.11 -1.73 2.81
C GLN A 254 -9.26 -1.92 4.08
N VAL A 255 -8.45 -0.91 4.43
CA VAL A 255 -7.68 -0.90 5.68
C VAL A 255 -8.59 -0.81 6.90
N ALA A 256 -9.66 -0.02 6.85
CA ALA A 256 -10.65 0.05 7.91
C ALA A 256 -11.34 -1.32 8.13
N LEU A 257 -11.62 -2.06 7.06
CA LEU A 257 -12.14 -3.43 7.14
C LEU A 257 -11.12 -4.38 7.78
N LEU A 258 -9.82 -4.28 7.43
CA LEU A 258 -8.76 -5.03 8.11
C LEU A 258 -8.77 -4.76 9.62
N TRP A 259 -8.80 -3.49 10.03
CA TRP A 259 -8.88 -3.11 11.44
C TRP A 259 -10.14 -3.66 12.12
N GLY A 260 -11.30 -3.58 11.45
CA GLY A 260 -12.54 -4.19 11.95
C GLY A 260 -12.43 -5.70 12.18
N LEU A 261 -11.78 -6.44 11.28
CA LEU A 261 -11.59 -7.89 11.43
C LEU A 261 -10.64 -8.26 12.59
N THR A 262 -9.78 -7.33 13.04
CA THR A 262 -8.91 -7.57 14.21
C THR A 262 -9.68 -7.71 15.52
N THR A 263 -10.92 -7.22 15.60
CA THR A 263 -11.76 -7.43 16.78
C THR A 263 -12.38 -8.83 16.83
N ILE A 264 -12.43 -9.52 15.69
CA ILE A 264 -13.10 -10.83 15.53
C ILE A 264 -12.06 -11.96 15.61
N PHE A 265 -10.94 -11.80 14.93
CA PHE A 265 -9.93 -12.85 14.80
C PHE A 265 -8.68 -12.58 15.66
N SER A 266 -8.32 -13.55 16.49
CA SER A 266 -7.20 -13.45 17.45
C SER A 266 -5.80 -13.52 16.81
N SER A 267 -5.65 -14.23 15.68
CA SER A 267 -4.34 -14.54 15.09
C SER A 267 -3.96 -13.63 13.90
N PHE A 268 -3.70 -12.35 14.15
CA PHE A 268 -3.38 -11.35 13.11
C PHE A 268 -2.32 -11.79 12.10
N SER A 269 -1.26 -12.45 12.56
CA SER A 269 -0.17 -12.93 11.69
C SER A 269 -0.61 -13.92 10.61
N LYS A 270 -1.65 -14.73 10.88
CA LYS A 270 -2.11 -15.79 9.97
C LYS A 270 -3.12 -15.32 8.92
N TRP A 271 -3.87 -14.25 9.19
CA TRP A 271 -4.90 -13.76 8.27
C TRP A 271 -4.70 -12.28 7.91
N GLY A 272 -4.33 -11.44 8.88
CA GLY A 272 -4.26 -9.98 8.73
C GLY A 272 -3.06 -9.51 7.90
N VAL A 273 -1.90 -10.15 8.07
CA VAL A 273 -0.72 -9.89 7.22
C VAL A 273 -1.01 -10.25 5.75
N PRO A 274 -1.45 -11.48 5.42
CA PRO A 274 -1.88 -11.86 4.08
C PRO A 274 -2.98 -10.97 3.48
N PHE A 275 -4.00 -10.61 4.28
CA PHE A 275 -5.06 -9.68 3.88
C PHE A 275 -4.49 -8.33 3.49
N GLY A 276 -3.66 -7.73 4.35
CA GLY A 276 -3.08 -6.41 4.12
C GLY A 276 -2.10 -6.38 2.96
N ILE A 277 -1.32 -7.45 2.75
CA ILE A 277 -0.49 -7.63 1.54
C ILE A 277 -1.38 -7.61 0.30
N THR A 278 -2.49 -8.35 0.32
CA THR A 278 -3.43 -8.41 -0.79
C THR A 278 -4.05 -7.04 -1.07
N VAL A 279 -4.50 -6.31 -0.03
CA VAL A 279 -4.97 -4.92 -0.17
C VAL A 279 -3.89 -4.07 -0.84
N GLY A 280 -2.65 -4.14 -0.35
CA GLY A 280 -1.54 -3.38 -0.90
C GLY A 280 -1.29 -3.66 -2.37
N LEU A 281 -1.21 -4.93 -2.76
CA LEU A 281 -0.97 -5.34 -4.14
C LEU A 281 -2.13 -4.96 -5.06
N VAL A 282 -3.38 -5.19 -4.65
CA VAL A 282 -4.55 -4.84 -5.45
C VAL A 282 -4.63 -3.33 -5.66
N MET A 283 -4.46 -2.54 -4.60
CA MET A 283 -4.46 -1.08 -4.72
C MET A 283 -3.27 -0.59 -5.56
N ASN A 284 -2.10 -1.21 -5.46
CA ASN A 284 -0.96 -0.93 -6.33
C ASN A 284 -1.32 -1.17 -7.79
N GLY A 285 -1.89 -2.34 -8.12
CA GLY A 285 -2.33 -2.66 -9.48
C GLY A 285 -3.32 -1.64 -10.03
N LEU A 286 -4.27 -1.18 -9.22
CA LEU A 286 -5.21 -0.14 -9.61
C LEU A 286 -4.53 1.22 -9.85
N PHE A 287 -3.59 1.63 -8.99
CA PHE A 287 -2.81 2.85 -9.19
C PHE A 287 -1.92 2.76 -10.44
N ILE A 288 -1.30 1.62 -10.70
CA ILE A 288 -0.47 1.39 -11.90
C ILE A 288 -1.34 1.41 -13.16
N ALA A 289 -2.46 0.70 -13.19
CA ALA A 289 -3.38 0.70 -14.31
C ALA A 289 -3.87 2.13 -14.60
N TYR A 290 -4.23 2.88 -13.57
CA TYR A 290 -4.58 4.29 -13.71
C TYR A 290 -3.41 5.14 -14.23
N ALA A 291 -2.19 4.89 -13.78
CA ALA A 291 -0.99 5.59 -14.26
C ALA A 291 -0.76 5.35 -15.76
N PHE A 292 -0.97 4.13 -16.27
CA PHE A 292 -0.85 3.80 -17.70
C PHE A 292 -1.87 4.53 -18.56
N VAL A 293 -3.12 4.63 -18.08
CA VAL A 293 -4.19 5.39 -18.75
C VAL A 293 -3.85 6.89 -18.72
N ARG A 294 -3.40 7.41 -17.57
CA ARG A 294 -3.00 8.81 -17.41
C ARG A 294 -1.82 9.21 -18.26
N GLN A 295 -0.86 8.31 -18.45
CA GLN A 295 0.28 8.56 -19.32
C GLN A 295 -0.14 8.72 -20.79
N ARG A 296 -1.19 8.02 -21.23
CA ARG A 296 -1.71 8.07 -22.60
C ARG A 296 -2.63 9.26 -22.84
N TYR A 297 -3.58 9.50 -21.95
CA TYR A 297 -4.70 10.41 -22.20
C TYR A 297 -4.68 11.69 -21.35
N GLY A 298 -3.73 11.80 -20.40
CA GLY A 298 -3.64 12.93 -19.47
C GLY A 298 -4.57 12.81 -18.25
N SER A 299 -4.40 13.71 -17.27
CA SER A 299 -5.15 13.66 -15.99
C SER A 299 -6.56 14.24 -16.05
N HIS A 300 -6.83 15.15 -17.00
CA HIS A 300 -8.09 15.89 -17.06
C HIS A 300 -9.24 15.15 -17.79
N THR A 301 -8.95 13.98 -18.36
CA THR A 301 -9.86 13.27 -19.27
C THR A 301 -10.40 11.97 -18.69
N ILE A 302 -9.77 11.35 -17.69
CA ILE A 302 -10.08 9.96 -17.29
C ILE A 302 -11.39 9.83 -16.51
N GLY A 303 -11.80 10.84 -15.75
CA GLY A 303 -13.15 10.91 -15.18
C GLY A 303 -14.25 11.13 -16.24
N ASN A 304 -13.86 11.45 -17.48
CA ASN A 304 -14.71 11.76 -18.63
C ASN A 304 -14.43 10.80 -19.81
N LEU A 305 -13.76 9.67 -19.58
CA LEU A 305 -13.45 8.63 -20.57
C LEU A 305 -14.17 7.34 -20.17
N PRO A 306 -15.52 7.27 -20.29
CA PRO A 306 -16.24 6.03 -20.09
C PRO A 306 -15.98 5.06 -21.23
N GLY A 307 -16.32 3.79 -21.01
CA GLY A 307 -16.31 2.76 -22.05
C GLY A 307 -14.93 2.26 -22.46
N LEU A 308 -13.90 2.41 -21.62
CA LEU A 308 -12.53 1.97 -21.95
C LEU A 308 -12.40 0.46 -22.19
N ALA A 309 -13.29 -0.38 -21.67
CA ALA A 309 -13.19 -1.83 -21.84
C ALA A 309 -13.41 -2.28 -23.30
N SER A 310 -14.14 -1.51 -24.11
CA SER A 310 -14.36 -1.84 -25.53
C SER A 310 -13.10 -1.60 -26.38
N PRO A 311 -12.47 -0.41 -26.36
CA PRO A 311 -11.26 -0.15 -27.15
C PRO A 311 -9.95 -0.62 -26.48
N MET A 312 -9.96 -0.88 -25.17
CA MET A 312 -8.82 -1.40 -24.40
C MET A 312 -9.23 -2.66 -23.61
N PRO A 313 -9.53 -3.78 -24.29
CA PRO A 313 -10.06 -4.98 -23.64
C PRO A 313 -9.11 -5.58 -22.61
N ARG A 314 -7.78 -5.49 -22.80
CA ARG A 314 -6.81 -6.03 -21.85
C ARG A 314 -6.76 -5.21 -20.56
N LEU A 315 -6.83 -3.88 -20.66
CA LEU A 315 -7.01 -3.03 -19.49
C LEU A 315 -8.33 -3.36 -18.77
N GLY A 316 -9.42 -3.46 -19.55
CA GLY A 316 -10.75 -3.73 -19.04
C GLY A 316 -10.80 -5.01 -18.19
N THR A 317 -10.22 -6.10 -18.69
CA THR A 317 -10.21 -7.39 -18.00
C THR A 317 -9.35 -7.36 -16.74
N LEU A 318 -8.13 -6.82 -16.81
CA LEU A 318 -7.21 -6.78 -15.68
C LEU A 318 -7.73 -5.89 -14.54
N VAL A 319 -8.27 -4.71 -14.86
CA VAL A 319 -8.87 -3.82 -13.85
C VAL A 319 -10.12 -4.45 -13.24
N SER A 320 -10.95 -5.12 -14.04
CA SER A 320 -12.12 -5.84 -13.51
C SER A 320 -11.71 -6.94 -12.54
N ILE A 321 -10.67 -7.73 -12.84
CA ILE A 321 -10.14 -8.76 -11.94
C ILE A 321 -9.62 -8.15 -10.64
N LEU A 322 -8.82 -7.09 -10.71
CA LEU A 322 -8.31 -6.39 -9.52
C LEU A 322 -9.45 -5.88 -8.63
N ILE A 323 -10.48 -5.30 -9.24
CA ILE A 323 -11.66 -4.82 -8.51
C ILE A 323 -12.45 -5.98 -7.90
N SER A 324 -12.62 -7.09 -8.63
CA SER A 324 -13.27 -8.29 -8.09
C SER A 324 -12.52 -8.83 -6.87
N ILE A 325 -11.19 -8.89 -6.91
CA ILE A 325 -10.39 -9.27 -5.74
C ILE A 325 -10.63 -8.29 -4.59
N ALA A 326 -10.60 -6.98 -4.83
CA ALA A 326 -10.84 -5.97 -3.79
C ALA A 326 -12.21 -6.11 -3.12
N VAL A 327 -13.27 -6.34 -3.91
CA VAL A 327 -14.65 -6.46 -3.42
C VAL A 327 -14.83 -7.74 -2.60
N LEU A 328 -14.22 -8.85 -3.03
CA LEU A 328 -14.33 -10.15 -2.37
C LEU A 328 -13.43 -10.27 -1.14
N LEU A 329 -12.33 -9.51 -1.08
CA LEU A 329 -11.29 -9.65 -0.05
C LEU A 329 -11.83 -9.67 1.40
N PRO A 330 -12.74 -8.78 1.82
CA PRO A 330 -13.32 -8.77 3.18
C PRO A 330 -14.05 -10.06 3.54
N ILE A 331 -14.51 -10.80 2.53
CA ILE A 331 -15.29 -12.03 2.69
C ILE A 331 -14.37 -13.27 2.74
N ILE A 332 -13.18 -13.20 2.16
CA ILE A 332 -12.27 -14.35 2.05
C ILE A 332 -11.90 -14.93 3.43
N PRO A 333 -11.55 -14.13 4.45
CA PRO A 333 -11.32 -14.67 5.80
C PRO A 333 -12.53 -15.37 6.40
N LEU A 334 -13.75 -15.04 6.00
CA LEU A 334 -14.97 -15.68 6.51
C LEU A 334 -15.21 -17.07 5.91
N PHE A 335 -14.76 -17.32 4.66
CA PHE A 335 -14.99 -18.59 3.95
C PHE A 335 -13.75 -19.46 3.76
N GLY A 336 -12.54 -18.91 3.88
CA GLY A 336 -11.26 -19.57 3.57
C GLY A 336 -10.70 -20.49 4.67
N GLY A 337 -11.54 -21.13 5.50
CA GLY A 337 -11.06 -22.04 6.56
C GLY A 337 -10.53 -21.35 7.84
N ILE A 338 -10.30 -20.03 7.80
CA ILE A 338 -10.10 -19.18 9.00
C ILE A 338 -11.35 -19.18 9.91
N ALA A 339 -12.51 -19.62 9.40
CA ALA A 339 -13.70 -19.93 10.19
C ALA A 339 -13.49 -20.99 11.29
N THR A 340 -12.39 -21.77 11.22
CA THR A 340 -11.98 -22.69 12.29
C THR A 340 -11.12 -22.03 13.37
N MET A 341 -10.66 -20.80 13.16
CA MET A 341 -10.00 -20.04 14.21
C MET A 341 -11.02 -19.69 15.28
N PRO A 342 -10.67 -19.83 16.57
CA PRO A 342 -11.57 -19.43 17.64
C PRO A 342 -11.89 -17.95 17.47
N ALA A 343 -13.15 -17.66 17.16
CA ALA A 343 -13.69 -16.32 17.30
C ALA A 343 -13.46 -15.89 18.74
N ARG A 344 -13.11 -14.62 18.93
CA ARG A 344 -12.84 -14.10 20.27
C ARG A 344 -14.06 -14.29 21.17
N GLU A 345 -13.87 -14.86 22.36
CA GLU A 345 -14.96 -15.02 23.34
C GLU A 345 -15.48 -13.65 23.81
N ASN A 346 -16.82 -13.54 23.78
CA ASN A 346 -17.67 -12.63 24.55
C ASN A 346 -17.60 -11.11 24.29
N GLN A 347 -18.59 -10.63 23.53
CA GLN A 347 -19.44 -9.48 23.88
C GLN A 347 -20.66 -9.48 22.95
N GLU A 348 -21.73 -10.21 23.33
CA GLU A 348 -22.91 -10.46 22.48
C GLU A 348 -23.54 -9.17 21.90
N GLY A 349 -23.54 -8.06 22.65
CA GLY A 349 -24.08 -6.78 22.20
C GLY A 349 -23.16 -5.95 21.29
N SER A 350 -21.85 -5.97 21.53
CA SER A 350 -20.85 -5.19 20.75
C SER A 350 -20.63 -5.82 19.37
N LEU A 351 -20.67 -7.16 19.30
CA LEU A 351 -20.41 -7.91 18.08
C LEU A 351 -21.46 -7.66 17.00
N ALA A 352 -22.74 -7.49 17.37
CA ALA A 352 -23.80 -7.17 16.42
C ALA A 352 -23.59 -5.79 15.74
N ILE A 353 -23.24 -4.77 16.54
CA ILE A 353 -22.99 -3.41 16.02
C ILE A 353 -21.75 -3.39 15.14
N ILE A 354 -20.66 -4.04 15.57
CA ILE A 354 -19.42 -4.15 14.78
C ILE A 354 -19.68 -4.87 13.46
N SER A 355 -20.47 -5.95 13.48
CA SER A 355 -20.83 -6.69 12.27
C SER A 355 -21.69 -5.86 11.30
N LEU A 356 -22.66 -5.11 11.83
CA LEU A 356 -23.49 -4.19 11.04
C LEU A 356 -22.64 -3.09 10.40
N LEU A 357 -21.73 -2.48 11.18
CA LEU A 357 -20.81 -1.47 10.69
C LEU A 357 -19.86 -2.04 9.63
N PHE A 358 -19.29 -3.22 9.87
CA PHE A 358 -18.44 -3.91 8.91
C PHE A 358 -19.16 -4.15 7.59
N LEU A 359 -20.39 -4.68 7.65
CA LEU A 359 -21.22 -4.92 6.47
C LEU A 359 -21.55 -3.60 5.76
N GLY A 360 -21.90 -2.55 6.50
CA GLY A 360 -22.12 -1.21 5.93
C GLY A 360 -20.88 -0.68 5.20
N VAL A 361 -19.71 -0.71 5.85
CA VAL A 361 -18.44 -0.26 5.26
C VAL A 361 -18.10 -1.09 4.02
N TRP A 362 -18.30 -2.41 4.06
CA TRP A 362 -18.05 -3.29 2.93
C TRP A 362 -19.02 -3.06 1.77
N MET A 363 -20.32 -2.91 2.04
CA MET A 363 -21.34 -2.63 1.02
C MET A 363 -21.09 -1.28 0.34
N PHE A 364 -20.88 -0.22 1.13
CA PHE A 364 -20.51 1.07 0.57
C PHE A 364 -19.18 0.95 -0.17
N GLY A 365 -18.15 0.34 0.44
CA GLY A 365 -16.86 0.04 -0.18
C GLY A 365 -16.99 -0.55 -1.59
N SER A 366 -17.81 -1.59 -1.72
CA SER A 366 -18.12 -2.28 -2.97
C SER A 366 -18.87 -1.39 -3.97
N TRP A 367 -19.77 -0.53 -3.51
CA TRP A 367 -20.42 0.47 -4.35
C TRP A 367 -19.40 1.35 -5.07
N HIS A 368 -18.37 1.86 -4.38
CA HIS A 368 -17.37 2.73 -5.02
C HIS A 368 -16.63 2.03 -6.17
N PHE A 369 -16.34 0.75 -6.01
CA PHE A 369 -15.69 -0.05 -7.04
C PHE A 369 -16.60 -0.25 -8.26
N SER A 370 -17.89 -0.53 -8.03
CA SER A 370 -18.90 -0.57 -9.11
C SER A 370 -19.03 0.79 -9.80
N HIS A 371 -19.03 1.89 -9.02
CA HIS A 371 -19.05 3.25 -9.55
C HIS A 371 -17.81 3.54 -10.40
N LEU A 372 -16.62 3.13 -9.94
CA LEU A 372 -15.37 3.26 -10.70
C LEU A 372 -15.45 2.49 -12.03
N LEU A 373 -15.95 1.25 -12.01
CA LEU A 373 -16.13 0.44 -13.22
C LEU A 373 -17.09 1.12 -14.21
N HIS A 374 -18.22 1.63 -13.74
CA HIS A 374 -19.20 2.31 -14.59
C HIS A 374 -18.67 3.62 -15.20
N HIS A 375 -17.92 4.40 -14.44
CA HIS A 375 -17.38 5.68 -14.92
C HIS A 375 -16.14 5.54 -15.81
N THR A 376 -15.46 4.40 -15.80
CA THR A 376 -14.19 4.22 -16.52
C THR A 376 -14.25 3.11 -17.57
N LEU A 377 -14.62 1.90 -17.18
CA LEU A 377 -14.54 0.73 -18.06
C LEU A 377 -15.80 0.55 -18.90
N PHE A 378 -16.97 0.78 -18.33
CA PHE A 378 -18.25 0.58 -19.01
C PHE A 378 -18.83 1.87 -19.59
N GLY A 379 -19.81 1.73 -20.49
CA GLY A 379 -20.40 2.84 -21.23
C GLY A 379 -19.91 2.95 -22.67
N LYS A 380 -20.25 4.06 -23.33
CA LYS A 380 -19.90 4.30 -24.74
C LYS A 380 -18.53 4.97 -24.84
N ALA A 381 -17.61 4.30 -25.53
CA ALA A 381 -16.30 4.88 -25.84
C ALA A 381 -16.46 6.14 -26.70
N ARG A 382 -15.60 7.13 -26.43
CA ARG A 382 -15.56 8.41 -27.14
C ARG A 382 -14.87 8.24 -28.48
N SER A 383 -15.55 8.61 -29.57
CA SER A 383 -15.02 8.45 -30.92
C SER A 383 -13.89 9.43 -31.27
N ASP A 384 -13.73 10.51 -30.50
CA ASP A 384 -12.74 11.55 -30.74
C ASP A 384 -11.34 11.24 -30.15
N VAL A 385 -11.18 10.09 -29.49
CA VAL A 385 -9.95 9.72 -28.79
C VAL A 385 -9.31 8.50 -29.47
N PRO A 386 -8.04 8.58 -29.92
CA PRO A 386 -7.35 7.43 -30.47
C PRO A 386 -6.94 6.49 -29.33
N TYR A 387 -7.59 5.33 -29.25
CA TYR A 387 -7.30 4.36 -28.22
C TYR A 387 -6.12 3.47 -28.56
N THR A 388 -5.29 3.20 -27.56
CA THR A 388 -4.22 2.21 -27.63
C THR A 388 -4.27 1.36 -26.36
N ASP A 389 -4.39 0.04 -26.53
CA ASP A 389 -4.44 -0.89 -25.41
C ASP A 389 -3.08 -1.01 -24.68
N LEU A 390 -3.03 -1.84 -23.64
CA LEU A 390 -1.84 -2.09 -22.85
C LEU A 390 -0.73 -2.78 -23.66
N ARG A 391 0.50 -2.34 -23.41
CA ARG A 391 1.73 -2.93 -23.93
C ARG A 391 2.08 -4.20 -23.17
N VAL A 392 2.95 -5.04 -23.73
CA VAL A 392 3.35 -6.32 -23.12
C VAL A 392 3.91 -6.11 -21.71
N ALA A 393 4.80 -5.14 -21.52
CA ALA A 393 5.39 -4.85 -20.21
C ALA A 393 4.35 -4.43 -19.16
N GLU A 394 3.34 -3.64 -19.56
CA GLU A 394 2.24 -3.20 -18.69
C GLU A 394 1.31 -4.37 -18.32
N ILE A 395 1.02 -5.26 -19.27
CA ILE A 395 0.26 -6.48 -19.04
C ILE A 395 1.01 -7.38 -18.06
N CYS A 396 2.30 -7.64 -18.30
CA CYS A 396 3.13 -8.45 -17.41
C CYS A 396 3.12 -7.90 -15.98
N SER A 397 3.30 -6.58 -15.81
CA SER A 397 3.23 -5.94 -14.50
C SER A 397 1.90 -6.20 -13.78
N LEU A 398 0.77 -5.99 -14.45
CA LEU A 398 -0.55 -6.15 -13.82
C LEU A 398 -0.89 -7.63 -13.56
N VAL A 399 -0.53 -8.54 -14.47
CA VAL A 399 -0.72 -9.98 -14.28
C VAL A 399 0.10 -10.49 -13.10
N LEU A 400 1.35 -10.05 -12.96
CA LEU A 400 2.19 -10.39 -11.81
C LEU A 400 1.56 -9.88 -10.51
N ILE A 401 1.08 -8.65 -10.47
CA ILE A 401 0.38 -8.10 -9.29
C ILE A 401 -0.84 -8.95 -8.92
N ILE A 402 -1.68 -9.29 -9.90
CA ILE A 402 -2.86 -10.15 -9.68
C ILE A 402 -2.43 -11.51 -9.14
N PHE A 403 -1.40 -12.12 -9.73
CA PHE A 403 -0.89 -13.41 -9.28
C PHE A 403 -0.36 -13.33 -7.84
N GLY A 404 0.45 -12.32 -7.51
CA GLY A 404 0.96 -12.11 -6.16
C GLY A 404 -0.14 -11.87 -5.14
N ALA A 405 -1.17 -11.11 -5.50
CA ALA A 405 -2.35 -10.88 -4.65
C ALA A 405 -3.12 -12.20 -4.40
N SER A 406 -3.37 -12.99 -5.45
CA SER A 406 -4.06 -14.28 -5.33
C SER A 406 -3.26 -15.30 -4.51
N VAL A 407 -1.93 -15.38 -4.71
CA VAL A 407 -1.06 -16.26 -3.92
C VAL A 407 -1.04 -15.84 -2.46
N SER A 408 -1.00 -14.54 -2.18
CA SER A 408 -1.04 -14.03 -0.79
C SER A 408 -2.31 -14.45 -0.06
N ILE A 409 -3.44 -14.53 -0.76
CA ILE A 409 -4.69 -15.08 -0.21
C ILE A 409 -4.60 -16.58 0.07
N LEU A 410 -3.95 -17.34 -0.83
CA LEU A 410 -3.91 -18.81 -0.81
C LEU A 410 -2.88 -19.39 0.16
N VAL A 411 -1.84 -18.65 0.52
CA VAL A 411 -0.72 -19.11 1.38
C VAL A 411 -1.09 -19.15 2.89
N ASN A 412 -2.38 -19.05 3.22
CA ASN A 412 -2.89 -19.09 4.60
C ASN A 412 -3.00 -20.49 5.18
#